data_AF-A0AAU3IN86-F1
#
_entry.id   AF-A0AAU3IN86-F1
#
_cell.length_a   1.000
_cell.length_b   1.000
_cell.length_c   1.000
_cell.angle_alpha   90.00
_cell.angle_beta   90.00
_cell.angle_gamma   90.00
#
_symmetry.space_group_name_H-M   'P 1'
#
loop_
_entity.id
_entity.type
_entity.pdbx_description
1 polymer ?
#
loop_
_entity_poly.entity_id
_entity_poly.type
_entity_poly.pdbx_seq_one_letter_code
_entity_poly.pdbx_strand_id
1 'polypeptide(L)'
;MAKYATKAAECVGTIDRRIVPGEDLTALPVREHARRLIAECLRLGAFEELADLRVTQWAHMLGFRGHFSTRSRRYSTTLGDIRAERQEHARDEQITTGRLPLLEEDTVLVISEWEYAGKGYSPGDALVAALTASSAVIGGGG
;
A
#
# COMPACT_ATOMS: atom_id res chain seq x y z
N MET A 1 11.10 -16.59 -19.71
CA MET A 1 10.88 -15.48 -18.75
C MET A 1 9.47 -15.60 -18.18
N ALA A 2 9.36 -15.55 -16.85
CA ALA A 2 8.23 -16.09 -16.09
C ALA A 2 6.92 -15.29 -16.24
N LYS A 3 5.80 -16.04 -16.24
CA LYS A 3 4.39 -15.62 -16.41
C LYS A 3 3.87 -14.54 -15.43
N TYR A 4 4.68 -14.07 -14.48
CA TYR A 4 4.27 -13.16 -13.41
C TYR A 4 5.07 -11.86 -13.34
N ALA A 5 5.98 -11.65 -14.30
CA ALA A 5 6.89 -10.50 -14.36
C ALA A 5 6.18 -9.15 -14.57
N THR A 6 5.10 -9.11 -15.34
CA THR A 6 4.57 -7.84 -15.86
C THR A 6 3.43 -7.24 -15.04
N LYS A 7 2.92 -7.91 -14.01
CA LYS A 7 1.73 -7.41 -13.27
C LYS A 7 2.05 -6.35 -12.20
N ALA A 8 3.32 -6.14 -11.87
CA ALA A 8 3.75 -5.25 -10.77
C ALA A 8 4.43 -3.95 -11.22
N ALA A 9 4.64 -3.75 -12.52
CA ALA A 9 5.41 -2.61 -13.03
C ALA A 9 4.59 -1.31 -13.16
N GLU A 10 3.25 -1.39 -13.19
CA GLU A 10 2.41 -0.24 -13.60
C GLU A 10 1.86 0.60 -12.43
N CYS A 11 2.03 0.20 -11.16
CA CYS A 11 1.36 0.87 -10.03
C CYS A 11 2.29 1.29 -8.89
N VAL A 12 3.53 1.70 -9.19
CA VAL A 12 4.41 2.25 -8.13
C VAL A 12 4.03 3.69 -7.79
N GLY A 13 3.22 4.37 -8.62
CA GLY A 13 2.84 5.78 -8.39
C GLY A 13 4.07 6.70 -8.35
N THR A 14 5.12 6.31 -9.06
CA THR A 14 6.35 7.06 -9.24
C THR A 14 6.37 7.71 -10.61
N ILE A 15 7.39 8.53 -10.83
CA ILE A 15 7.50 9.36 -12.02
C ILE A 15 8.08 8.52 -13.16
N ASP A 16 7.54 8.67 -14.37
CA ASP A 16 7.97 7.97 -15.59
C ASP A 16 9.28 8.53 -16.19
N ARG A 17 9.97 9.40 -15.46
CA ARG A 17 11.23 10.02 -15.86
C ARG A 17 12.25 9.98 -14.73
N ARG A 18 13.52 9.98 -15.12
CA ARG A 18 14.64 10.07 -14.19
C ARG A 18 14.59 11.38 -13.39
N ILE A 19 14.90 11.29 -12.10
CA ILE A 19 15.03 12.43 -11.21
C ILE A 19 16.38 13.10 -11.44
N VAL A 20 16.37 14.41 -11.65
CA VAL A 20 17.59 15.18 -11.88
C VAL A 20 18.20 15.56 -10.53
N PRO A 21 19.53 15.50 -10.35
CA PRO A 21 20.17 15.98 -9.13
C PRO A 21 19.78 17.44 -8.83
N GLY A 22 19.25 17.70 -7.63
CA GLY A 22 18.80 19.03 -7.21
C GLY A 22 17.34 19.36 -7.56
N GLU A 23 16.60 18.45 -8.17
CA GLU A 23 15.15 18.58 -8.37
C GLU A 23 14.44 18.64 -7.01
N ASP A 24 13.53 19.61 -6.85
CA ASP A 24 12.73 19.72 -5.63
C ASP A 24 11.80 18.52 -5.52
N LEU A 25 12.16 17.60 -4.62
CA LEU A 25 11.40 16.39 -4.41
C LEU A 25 10.00 16.70 -3.95
N THR A 26 9.72 17.81 -3.26
CA THR A 26 8.40 18.14 -2.69
C THR A 26 7.37 18.50 -3.76
N ALA A 27 7.82 19.07 -4.88
CA ALA A 27 6.98 19.43 -6.03
C ALA A 27 6.53 18.23 -6.86
N LEU A 28 7.08 17.04 -6.62
CA LEU A 28 6.75 15.83 -7.39
C LEU A 28 5.35 15.31 -7.04
N PRO A 29 4.53 14.91 -8.04
CA PRO A 29 3.19 14.36 -7.83
C PRO A 29 3.25 12.88 -7.41
N VAL A 30 3.99 12.59 -6.34
CA VAL A 30 4.18 11.25 -5.78
C VAL A 30 3.67 11.20 -4.35
N ARG A 31 3.29 9.99 -3.91
CA ARG A 31 2.91 9.75 -2.51
C ARG A 31 4.10 10.02 -1.59
N GLU A 32 3.82 10.43 -0.36
CA GLU A 32 4.86 10.76 0.62
C GLU A 32 5.80 9.60 0.92
N HIS A 33 5.28 8.37 1.00
CA HIS A 33 6.13 7.20 1.15
C HIS A 33 7.11 7.01 -0.02
N ALA A 34 6.65 7.19 -1.27
CA ALA A 34 7.51 7.09 -2.45
C ALA A 34 8.56 8.21 -2.47
N ARG A 35 8.19 9.43 -2.05
CA ARG A 35 9.12 10.56 -1.91
C ARG A 35 10.25 10.25 -0.93
N ARG A 36 9.94 9.67 0.23
CA ARG A 36 10.94 9.23 1.22
C ARG A 36 11.88 8.17 0.65
N LEU A 37 11.37 7.17 -0.07
CA LEU A 37 12.20 6.14 -0.70
C LEU A 37 13.13 6.72 -1.78
N ILE A 38 12.65 7.67 -2.57
CA ILE A 38 13.46 8.42 -3.54
C ILE A 38 14.59 9.16 -2.83
N ALA A 39 14.28 9.90 -1.76
CA ALA A 39 15.28 10.64 -0.99
C ALA A 39 16.36 9.71 -0.42
N GLU A 40 15.96 8.55 0.11
CA GLU A 40 16.90 7.54 0.59
C GLU A 40 17.77 6.97 -0.53
N CYS A 41 17.24 6.76 -1.73
CA CYS A 41 18.05 6.34 -2.88
C CYS A 41 19.14 7.37 -3.22
N LEU A 42 18.81 8.67 -3.17
CA LEU A 42 19.78 9.75 -3.41
C LEU A 42 20.83 9.81 -2.29
N ARG A 43 20.43 9.63 -1.04
CA ARG A 43 21.34 9.56 0.12
C ARG A 43 22.30 8.37 0.01
N LEU A 44 21.79 7.18 -0.33
CA LEU A 44 22.59 5.97 -0.50
C LEU A 44 23.53 6.07 -1.70
N GLY A 45 23.13 6.77 -2.76
CA GLY A 45 23.97 6.99 -3.92
C GLY A 45 25.18 7.91 -3.68
N ALA A 46 25.26 8.56 -2.53
CA ALA A 46 26.43 9.34 -2.13
C ALA A 46 27.56 8.49 -1.52
N PHE A 47 27.31 7.20 -1.21
CA PHE A 47 28.31 6.29 -0.68
C PHE A 47 29.04 5.59 -1.82
N GLU A 48 30.36 5.76 -1.89
CA GLU A 48 31.22 5.15 -2.93
C GLU A 48 31.12 3.63 -2.94
N GLU A 49 30.97 3.02 -1.76
CA GLU A 49 30.79 1.56 -1.57
C GLU A 49 29.55 1.02 -2.30
N LEU A 50 28.57 1.89 -2.60
CA LEU A 50 27.31 1.55 -3.26
C LEU A 50 27.24 2.07 -4.71
N ALA A 51 28.33 2.64 -5.24
CA ALA A 51 28.36 3.26 -6.56
C ALA A 51 27.93 2.26 -7.67
N ASP A 52 28.36 1.00 -7.55
CA ASP A 52 28.04 -0.08 -8.49
C ASP A 52 26.54 -0.40 -8.59
N LEU A 53 25.78 -0.12 -7.53
CA LEU A 53 24.33 -0.34 -7.51
C LEU A 53 23.57 0.71 -8.33
N ARG A 54 24.18 1.87 -8.58
CA ARG A 54 23.62 2.97 -9.38
C ARG A 54 22.23 3.40 -8.91
N VAL A 55 21.99 3.37 -7.59
CA VAL A 55 20.66 3.61 -6.98
C VAL A 55 20.07 4.99 -7.34
N THR A 56 20.91 6.02 -7.47
CA THR A 56 20.50 7.36 -7.93
C THR A 56 19.91 7.34 -9.34
N GLN A 57 20.48 6.54 -10.25
CA GLN A 57 20.01 6.45 -11.64
C GLN A 57 18.59 5.89 -11.72
N TRP A 58 18.25 5.02 -10.77
CA TRP A 58 16.99 4.30 -10.69
C TRP A 58 16.07 4.83 -9.58
N ALA A 59 16.34 5.99 -9.00
CA ALA A 59 15.54 6.54 -7.89
C ALA A 59 14.06 6.73 -8.27
N HIS A 60 13.77 7.11 -9.52
CA HIS A 60 12.41 7.17 -10.08
C HIS A 60 11.68 5.81 -10.11
N MET A 61 12.42 4.69 -10.06
CA MET A 61 11.93 3.32 -9.87
C MET A 61 12.24 2.79 -8.46
N LEU A 62 12.34 3.68 -7.46
CA LEU A 62 12.67 3.35 -6.07
C LEU A 62 14.00 2.61 -5.90
N GLY A 63 14.98 2.89 -6.75
CA GLY A 63 16.34 2.34 -6.68
C GLY A 63 16.54 1.01 -7.40
N PHE A 64 15.50 0.45 -8.04
CA PHE A 64 15.57 -0.85 -8.72
C PHE A 64 15.55 -0.72 -10.24
N ARG A 65 16.45 -1.44 -10.91
CA ARG A 65 16.49 -1.55 -12.38
C ARG A 65 15.53 -2.64 -12.88
N GLY A 66 14.23 -2.48 -12.63
CA GLY A 66 13.19 -3.42 -13.07
C GLY A 66 12.22 -3.84 -11.98
N HIS A 67 12.09 -5.14 -11.70
CA HIS A 67 11.10 -5.64 -10.75
C HIS A 67 11.49 -5.31 -9.31
N PHE A 68 10.60 -4.63 -8.59
CA PHE A 68 10.76 -4.25 -7.19
C PHE A 68 10.74 -5.44 -6.21
N SER A 69 10.37 -6.64 -6.67
CA SER A 69 10.35 -7.83 -5.83
C SER A 69 11.60 -8.67 -6.04
N THR A 70 12.38 -8.81 -4.97
CA THR A 70 13.40 -9.85 -4.85
C THR A 70 12.84 -11.00 -4.01
N ARG A 71 13.23 -12.25 -4.31
CA ARG A 71 12.88 -13.43 -3.48
C ARG A 71 14.03 -13.79 -2.54
N SER A 72 14.43 -12.88 -1.65
CA SER A 72 15.41 -13.23 -0.63
C SER A 72 14.75 -14.07 0.46
N ARG A 73 15.25 -15.28 0.73
CA ARG A 73 14.77 -16.07 1.87
C ARG A 73 15.01 -15.39 3.22
N ARG A 74 16.05 -14.55 3.32
CA ARG A 74 16.45 -13.88 4.56
C ARG A 74 15.75 -12.53 4.77
N TYR A 75 15.39 -11.86 3.67
CA TYR A 75 14.94 -10.46 3.69
C TYR A 75 13.52 -10.27 3.12
N SER A 76 12.86 -11.32 2.66
CA SER A 76 11.50 -11.26 2.14
C SER A 76 10.56 -12.12 2.98
N THR A 77 9.42 -11.56 3.38
CA THR A 77 8.30 -12.33 3.95
C THR A 77 7.60 -13.12 2.85
N THR A 78 6.88 -14.19 3.20
CA THR A 78 6.16 -14.95 2.19
C THR A 78 4.83 -14.27 1.84
N LEU A 79 4.34 -14.49 0.62
CA LEU A 79 2.99 -14.06 0.26
C LEU A 79 1.91 -14.78 1.09
N GLY A 80 2.24 -15.93 1.70
CA GLY A 80 1.35 -16.63 2.63
C GLY A 80 1.19 -15.81 3.91
N ASP A 81 2.31 -15.39 4.50
CA ASP A 81 2.33 -14.60 5.74
C ASP A 81 1.57 -13.27 5.57
N ILE A 82 1.81 -12.56 4.45
CA ILE A 82 1.08 -11.32 4.13
C ILE A 82 -0.44 -11.57 4.00
N ARG A 83 -0.85 -12.70 3.43
CA ARG A 83 -2.28 -13.02 3.31
C ARG A 83 -2.90 -13.36 4.66
N ALA A 84 -2.19 -14.11 5.50
CA ALA A 84 -2.64 -14.45 6.84
C ALA A 84 -2.83 -13.19 7.69
N GLU A 85 -1.84 -12.29 7.71
CA GLU A 85 -1.90 -11.01 8.43
C GLU A 85 -3.09 -10.15 7.97
N ARG A 86 -3.35 -10.09 6.65
CA ARG A 86 -4.52 -9.37 6.11
C ARG A 86 -5.86 -10.00 6.50
N GLN A 87 -5.92 -11.34 6.57
CA GLN A 87 -7.13 -12.05 6.99
C GLN A 87 -7.41 -11.81 8.48
N GLU A 88 -6.37 -11.84 9.31
CA GLU A 88 -6.45 -11.53 10.74
C GLU A 88 -6.92 -10.09 10.96
N HIS A 89 -6.30 -9.12 10.29
CA HIS A 89 -6.71 -7.73 10.37
C HIS A 89 -8.18 -7.53 9.94
N ALA A 90 -8.61 -8.14 8.84
CA ALA A 90 -10.00 -8.06 8.38
C ALA A 90 -10.98 -8.72 9.36
N ARG A 91 -10.57 -9.83 10.01
CA ARG A 91 -11.35 -10.48 11.07
C ARG A 91 -11.50 -9.55 12.27
N ASP A 92 -10.42 -8.93 12.73
CA ASP A 92 -10.42 -8.00 13.87
C ASP A 92 -11.27 -6.76 13.59
N GLU A 93 -11.19 -6.19 12.38
CA GLU A 93 -12.07 -5.10 11.97
C GLU A 93 -13.54 -5.53 11.97
N GLN A 94 -13.85 -6.72 11.48
CA GLN A 94 -15.22 -7.25 11.48
C GLN A 94 -15.73 -7.51 12.89
N ILE A 95 -14.89 -8.00 13.81
CA ILE A 95 -15.24 -8.16 15.23
C ILE A 95 -15.50 -6.80 15.88
N THR A 96 -14.58 -5.84 15.69
CA THR A 96 -14.66 -4.51 16.29
C THR A 96 -15.86 -3.72 15.77
N THR A 97 -16.24 -3.92 14.51
CA THR A 97 -17.43 -3.29 13.91
C THR A 97 -18.74 -4.06 14.18
N GLY A 98 -18.69 -5.15 14.97
CA GLY A 98 -19.85 -5.96 15.34
C GLY A 98 -20.43 -6.82 14.20
N ARG A 99 -19.71 -6.93 13.08
CA ARG A 99 -20.09 -7.77 11.93
C ARG A 99 -19.78 -9.25 12.17
N LEU A 100 -18.79 -9.55 13.01
CA LEU A 100 -18.51 -10.90 13.52
C LEU A 100 -18.56 -10.90 15.05
N PRO A 101 -19.11 -11.96 15.67
CA PRO A 101 -18.97 -12.15 17.11
C PRO A 101 -17.51 -12.41 17.48
N LEU A 102 -17.07 -11.90 18.64
CA LEU A 102 -15.79 -12.29 19.24
C LEU A 102 -15.93 -13.73 19.75
N LEU A 103 -15.28 -14.67 19.08
CA LEU A 103 -15.22 -16.08 19.47
C LEU A 103 -13.80 -16.42 19.92
N GLU A 104 -13.69 -17.25 20.96
CA GLU A 104 -12.40 -17.83 21.38
C GLU A 104 -11.80 -18.66 20.23
N GLU A 105 -10.47 -18.70 20.12
CA GLU A 105 -9.75 -19.28 18.96
C GLU A 105 -10.10 -20.75 18.67
N ASP A 106 -10.51 -21.51 19.70
CA ASP A 106 -10.92 -22.92 19.58
C ASP A 106 -12.41 -23.11 19.22
N THR A 107 -13.16 -22.02 19.00
CA THR A 107 -14.60 -22.09 18.69
C THR A 107 -14.83 -22.11 17.19
N VAL A 108 -15.28 -23.25 16.67
CA VAL A 108 -15.72 -23.38 15.27
C VAL A 108 -17.13 -22.78 15.13
N LEU A 109 -17.24 -21.64 14.46
CA LEU A 109 -18.54 -21.08 14.07
C LEU A 109 -19.13 -21.89 12.91
N VAL A 110 -20.14 -22.72 13.21
CA VAL A 110 -20.93 -23.42 12.19
C VAL A 110 -22.10 -22.52 11.80
N ILE A 111 -22.01 -21.90 10.63
CA ILE A 111 -23.11 -21.10 10.06
C ILE A 111 -24.01 -22.05 9.25
N SER A 112 -25.12 -22.49 9.83
CA SER A 112 -26.10 -23.36 9.18
C SER A 112 -27.15 -22.61 8.37
N GLU A 113 -27.25 -21.29 8.54
CA GLU A 113 -28.26 -20.45 7.91
C GLU A 113 -27.60 -19.15 7.40
N TRP A 114 -27.74 -18.90 6.10
CA TRP A 114 -27.22 -17.70 5.46
C TRP A 114 -28.39 -16.77 5.16
N GLU A 115 -28.50 -15.69 5.92
CA GLU A 115 -29.38 -14.57 5.59
C GLU A 115 -28.57 -13.42 5.03
N TYR A 116 -29.14 -12.71 4.05
CA TYR A 116 -28.51 -11.54 3.48
C TYR A 116 -28.45 -10.40 4.50
N ALA A 117 -27.26 -10.15 5.07
CA ALA A 117 -27.02 -9.14 6.09
C ALA A 117 -27.00 -7.67 5.59
N GLY A 118 -27.39 -7.42 4.33
CA GLY A 118 -27.39 -6.10 3.72
C GLY A 118 -26.09 -5.74 2.99
N LYS A 119 -26.16 -4.69 2.16
CA LYS A 119 -25.00 -4.05 1.50
C LYS A 119 -25.06 -2.56 1.80
N GLY A 120 -23.97 -1.99 2.28
CA GLY A 120 -23.91 -0.57 2.60
C GLY A 120 -22.87 -0.26 3.68
N TYR A 121 -22.73 1.03 3.94
CA TYR A 121 -21.94 1.56 5.04
C TYR A 121 -22.46 1.03 6.38
N SER A 122 -21.57 0.65 7.31
CA SER A 122 -22.00 0.52 8.71
C SER A 122 -22.56 1.86 9.19
N PRO A 123 -23.35 1.93 10.28
CA PRO A 123 -23.83 3.19 10.81
C PRO A 123 -22.69 4.21 11.06
N GLY A 124 -21.51 3.73 11.47
CA GLY A 124 -20.29 4.54 11.60
C GLY A 124 -19.73 5.00 10.25
N ASP A 125 -19.60 4.08 9.28
CA ASP A 125 -19.14 4.42 7.93
C ASP A 125 -20.10 5.41 7.24
N ALA A 126 -21.40 5.33 7.54
CA ALA A 126 -22.42 6.19 6.97
C ALA A 126 -22.29 7.63 7.51
N LEU A 127 -21.96 7.77 8.79
CA LEU A 127 -21.65 9.07 9.40
C LEU A 127 -20.39 9.68 8.79
N VAL A 128 -19.32 8.89 8.63
CA VAL A 128 -18.07 9.36 8.00
C VAL A 128 -18.30 9.73 6.53
N ALA A 129 -19.01 8.89 5.78
CA ALA A 129 -19.39 9.17 4.39
C ALA A 129 -20.24 10.45 4.29
N ALA A 130 -21.21 10.64 5.18
CA ALA A 130 -22.02 11.86 5.22
C ALA A 130 -21.20 13.12 5.55
N LEU A 131 -20.24 13.03 6.48
CA LEU A 131 -19.35 14.14 6.84
C LEU A 131 -18.42 14.53 5.67
N THR A 132 -17.84 13.53 4.98
CA THR A 132 -16.99 13.78 3.80
C THR A 132 -17.78 14.29 2.60
N ALA A 133 -19.02 13.82 2.40
CA ALA A 133 -19.91 14.31 1.35
C ALA A 133 -20.40 15.75 1.63
N SER A 134 -20.65 16.11 2.89
CA SER A 134 -21.10 17.46 3.27
C SER A 134 -20.00 18.52 3.15
N SER A 135 -18.75 18.15 3.39
CA SER A 135 -17.60 19.05 3.25
C SER A 135 -17.19 19.33 1.80
N ALA A 136 -17.66 18.53 0.83
CA ALA A 136 -17.43 18.76 -0.60
C ALA A 136 -18.35 19.83 -1.22
N VAL A 137 -19.38 20.32 -0.50
CA VAL A 137 -20.39 21.24 -1.06
C VAL A 137 -20.08 22.72 -0.80
N ILE A 138 -19.07 23.07 -0.01
CA ILE A 138 -18.76 24.48 0.37
C ILE A 138 -17.61 25.08 -0.48
N GLY A 139 -17.49 24.72 -1.75
CA GLY A 139 -16.33 25.08 -2.58
C GLY A 139 -16.62 25.48 -4.03
N GLY A 140 -17.79 26.02 -4.34
CA GLY A 140 -18.12 26.45 -5.71
C GLY A 140 -19.12 27.61 -5.75
N GLY A 141 -18.62 28.84 -5.67
CA GLY A 141 -19.42 30.05 -5.81
C GLY A 141 -18.60 31.32 -5.60
N GLY A 142 -17.97 31.78 -6.68
CA GLY A 142 -17.32 33.08 -6.83
C GLY A 142 -17.24 33.42 -8.31
#